data_AF-A0A2E9J513-F1
#
_entry.id   AF-A0A2E9J513-F1
#
_cell.length_a   1.000
_cell.length_b   1.000
_cell.length_c   1.000
_cell.angle_alpha   90.00
_cell.angle_beta   90.00
_cell.angle_gamma   90.00
#
_symmetry.space_group_name_H-M   'P 1'
#
loop_
_entity.id
_entity.type
_entity.pdbx_description
1 polymer ?
#
loop_
_entity_poly.entity_id
_entity_poly.type
_entity_poly.pdbx_seq_one_letter_code
_entity_poly.pdbx_strand_id
1 'polypeptide(L)' 'MMEGIACDDGVAAHFVDGKLKCCISSLPNAKAYNVSADNGNINESIIEPQYL' A
#
# COMPACT_ATOMS: atom_id res chain seq x y z
N MET A 1 -1.16 17.62 -4.46
CA MET A 1 -1.59 16.21 -4.60
C MET A 1 -0.62 15.39 -3.78
N MET A 2 -1.10 14.75 -2.71
CA MET A 2 -0.28 13.90 -1.86
C MET A 2 -0.64 12.46 -2.21
N GLU A 3 0.33 11.74 -2.78
CA GLU A 3 0.22 10.31 -3.08
C GLU A 3 1.08 9.55 -2.07
N GLY A 4 0.61 8.39 -1.63
CA GLY A 4 1.31 7.60 -0.63
C GLY A 4 0.85 6.15 -0.60
N ILE A 5 1.59 5.34 0.14
CA ILE A 5 1.24 3.95 0.42
C ILE A 5 0.78 3.85 1.87
N ALA A 6 -0.42 3.31 2.07
CA ALA A 6 -0.91 2.90 3.39
C ALA A 6 -0.80 1.37 3.51
N CYS A 7 -0.52 0.89 4.71
CA CYS A 7 -0.40 -0.54 5.02
C CYS A 7 -1.24 -0.83 6.27
N ASP A 8 -2.05 -1.88 6.21
CA ASP A 8 -2.67 -2.45 7.39
C ASP A 8 -1.61 -3.05 8.34
N ASP A 9 -2.01 -3.35 9.58
CA ASP A 9 -1.17 -4.07 10.51
C ASP A 9 -0.69 -5.41 9.91
N GLY A 10 0.60 -5.69 10.03
CA GLY A 10 1.22 -6.89 9.48
C GLY A 10 1.58 -6.80 7.99
N VAL A 11 1.42 -5.64 7.34
CA VAL A 11 1.82 -5.41 5.95
C VAL A 11 3.06 -4.52 5.88
N ALA A 12 4.01 -4.87 5.01
CA ALA A 12 5.19 -4.07 4.73
C ALA A 12 5.31 -3.77 3.23
N ALA A 13 5.62 -2.51 2.90
CA ALA A 13 5.95 -2.08 1.55
C ALA A 13 7.47 -2.11 1.33
N HIS A 14 7.92 -2.88 0.34
CA HIS A 14 9.33 -3.01 0.01
C HIS A 14 9.68 -2.12 -1.19
N PHE A 15 10.60 -1.18 -0.98
CA PHE A 15 11.09 -0.28 -2.02
C PHE A 15 12.53 -0.63 -2.42
N VAL A 16 12.81 -0.56 -3.73
CA VAL A 16 14.15 -0.68 -4.30
C VAL A 16 14.36 0.54 -5.20
N ASP A 17 15.43 1.30 -4.94
CA ASP A 17 15.76 2.53 -5.66
C ASP A 17 14.59 3.53 -5.75
N GLY A 18 13.85 3.67 -4.64
CA GLY A 18 12.70 4.57 -4.53
C GLY A 18 11.44 4.10 -5.26
N LYS A 19 11.44 2.90 -5.85
CA LYS A 19 10.27 2.31 -6.53
C LYS A 19 9.68 1.18 -5.70
N LEU A 20 8.35 1.16 -5.59
CA LEU A 20 7.66 0.07 -4.91
C LEU A 20 7.88 -1.23 -5.69
N LYS A 21 8.54 -2.20 -5.06
CA LYS A 21 8.84 -3.50 -5.66
C LYS A 21 7.74 -4.52 -5.39
N CYS A 22 7.27 -4.58 -4.16
CA CYS A 22 6.14 -5.41 -3.73
C CYS A 22 5.64 -4.96 -2.35
N CYS A 23 4.47 -5.48 -1.96
CA CYS A 23 4.01 -5.50 -0.59
C CYS A 23 3.97 -6.96 -0.11
N ILE A 24 4.31 -7.19 1.15
CA ILE A 24 4.22 -8.50 1.80
C ILE A 24 3.32 -8.41 3.03
N SER A 25 2.65 -9.50 3.38
CA SER A 25 1.78 -9.57 4.55
C SER A 25 2.05 -10.83 5.37
N SER A 26 2.09 -10.67 6.70
CA SER A 26 2.06 -11.80 7.64
C SER A 26 0.63 -12.24 8.01
N LEU A 27 -0.40 -11.58 7.46
CA LEU A 27 -1.81 -11.89 7.69
C LEU A 27 -2.54 -12.08 6.34
N PRO A 28 -3.30 -13.17 6.15
CA PRO A 28 -3.83 -13.53 4.83
C PRO A 28 -4.84 -12.52 4.25
N ASN A 29 -5.44 -11.69 5.09
CA ASN A 29 -6.48 -10.73 4.70
C ASN A 29 -6.05 -9.25 4.80
N ALA A 30 -4.84 -8.96 5.30
CA ALA A 30 -4.36 -7.59 5.44
C ALA A 30 -3.88 -7.03 4.08
N LYS A 31 -4.08 -5.73 3.85
CA LYS A 31 -3.86 -5.09 2.54
C LYS A 31 -2.90 -3.91 2.62
N ALA A 32 -2.37 -3.54 1.46
CA ALA A 32 -1.77 -2.23 1.22
C ALA A 32 -2.66 -1.43 0.26
N TYR A 33 -2.49 -0.12 0.25
CA TYR A 33 -3.31 0.78 -0.57
C TYR A 33 -2.42 1.83 -1.22
N ASN A 34 -2.66 2.13 -2.49
CA ASN A 34 -2.24 3.39 -3.08
C ASN A 34 -3.30 4.43 -2.75
N VAL A 35 -2.91 5.48 -2.04
CA VAL A 35 -3.78 6.54 -1.54
C VAL A 35 -3.41 7.84 -2.23
N SER A 36 -4.40 8.53 -2.79
CA SER A 36 -4.23 9.88 -3.35
C SER A 36 -5.34 10.80 -2.88
N ALA A 37 -5.01 12.09 -2.76
CA ALA A 37 -5.98 13.14 -2.45
C ALA A 37 -6.14 14.09 -3.65
N ASP A 38 -7.36 14.18 -4.16
CA ASP A 38 -7.75 15.13 -5.21
C ASP A 38 -8.99 15.94 -4.79
N ASN A 39 -8.84 17.26 -4.74
CA ASN A 39 -9.92 18.20 -4.41
C ASN A 39 -10.72 17.84 -3.14
N GLY A 40 -10.03 17.36 -2.10
CA GLY A 40 -10.64 16.96 -0.83
C GLY A 40 -11.28 15.57 -0.82
N ASN A 41 -11.28 14.86 -1.96
CA ASN A 41 -11.66 13.45 -2.05
C ASN A 41 -10.43 12.57 -1.89
N ILE A 42 -10.56 11.52 -1.08
CA ILE A 42 -9.54 10.48 -0.94
C ILE A 42 -9.89 9.34 -1.89
N ASN A 43 -8.92 8.96 -2.72
CA ASN A 43 -9.01 7.81 -3.60
C ASN A 43 -8.06 6.73 -3.10
N GLU A 44 -8.57 5.53 -2.90
CA GLU A 44 -7.79 4.38 -2.45
C GLU A 44 -7.95 3.24 -3.45
N SER A 45 -6.84 2.59 -3.79
CA SER A 45 -6.85 1.35 -4.57
C SER A 45 -6.01 0.30 -3.89
N ILE A 46 -6.53 -0.92 -3.82
CA ILE A 46 -5.88 -2.03 -3.13
C ILE A 46 -4.64 -2.47 -3.91
N ILE A 47 -3.54 -2.65 -3.18
CA ILE A 47 -2.35 -3.36 -3.61
C ILE A 47 -2.35 -4.69 -2.86
N GLU A 48 -2.61 -5.78 -3.57
CA GLU A 48 -2.63 -7.13 -3.01
C GLU A 48 -1.22 -7.54 -2.53
N PRO A 49 -0.99 -7.70 -1.22
CA PRO A 49 0.32 -8.13 -0.72
C PRO A 49 0.52 -9.63 -0.95
N GLN A 50 1.77 -10.04 -1.11
CA GLN A 50 2.13 -11.45 -1.06
C GLN A 50 2.09 -11.93 0.39
N TYR A 51 1.23 -12.92 0.69
CA TYR A 51 1.21 -13.58 1.99
C TYR A 51 2.43 -14.48 2.19
N LEU A 52 2.96 -14.52 3.42
CA LEU A 52 4.11 -15.34 3.85
C LEU A 52 3.69 -16.47 4.80
#